data_AF-A0A0S8E0Q2-F1
#
_entry.id   AF-A0A0S8E0Q2-F1
#
_cell.length_a   1.000
_cell.length_b   1.000
_cell.length_c   1.000
_cell.angle_alpha   90.00
_cell.angle_beta   90.00
_cell.angle_gamma   90.00
#
_symmetry.space_group_name_H-M   'P 1'
#
loop_
_entity.id
_entity.type
_entity.pdbx_description
1 polymer ?
#
loop_
_entity_poly.entity_id
_entity_poly.type
_entity_poly.pdbx_seq_one_letter_code
_entity_poly.pdbx_strand_id
1 'polypeptide(L)'
;MSTLIRVPPPDTSRHYYVEDDGRVVPFYEIEYADKKRKGEFRPVKITDARKHNAVPSVNQSRSRIRKPAIERWRIAKYLEEGLTFPFGDRSIDECIPEIIENVDAALDAAPSLGTAYHAAVAEVIMAKWPGVSNE
;
A
#
# COMPACT_ATOMS: atom_id res chain seq x y z
N MET A 1 -23.66 1.70 21.92
CA MET A 1 -22.75 2.86 21.79
C MET A 1 -22.27 2.85 20.35
N SER A 2 -22.65 3.86 19.56
CA SER A 2 -22.34 3.92 18.13
C SER A 2 -20.86 4.27 17.96
N THR A 3 -20.06 3.33 17.48
CA THR A 3 -18.67 3.59 17.10
C THR A 3 -18.70 4.38 15.80
N LEU A 4 -18.26 5.64 15.84
CA LEU A 4 -18.08 6.46 14.64
C LEU A 4 -17.06 5.77 13.72
N ILE A 5 -17.55 5.12 12.67
CA ILE A 5 -16.72 4.51 11.62
C ILE A 5 -16.27 5.64 10.70
N ARG A 6 -14.98 6.00 10.78
CA ARG A 6 -14.34 6.94 9.86
C ARG A 6 -13.63 6.12 8.78
N VAL A 7 -14.16 6.10 7.57
CA VAL A 7 -13.47 5.53 6.40
C VAL A 7 -12.38 6.53 5.99
N PRO A 8 -11.08 6.17 6.02
CA PRO A 8 -10.02 7.08 5.63
C PRO A 8 -9.85 7.15 4.11
N PRO A 9 -9.15 8.18 3.61
CA PRO A 9 -8.93 8.40 2.19
C PRO A 9 -8.23 7.21 1.48
N PRO A 10 -8.30 7.17 0.13
CA PRO A 10 -7.90 6.04 -0.71
C PRO A 10 -6.44 5.55 -0.55
N ASP A 11 -5.57 6.32 0.10
CA ASP A 11 -4.16 5.98 0.29
C ASP A 11 -3.93 4.94 1.42
N THR A 12 -4.94 4.69 2.27
CA THR A 12 -4.85 3.74 3.38
C THR A 12 -5.14 2.30 2.95
N SER A 13 -4.44 1.82 1.91
CA SER A 13 -4.54 0.45 1.36
C SER A 13 -4.25 -0.69 2.35
N ARG A 14 -3.84 -0.37 3.59
CA ARG A 14 -3.55 -1.31 4.68
C ARG A 14 -4.53 -1.16 5.82
N HIS A 15 -5.55 -2.00 5.83
CA HIS A 15 -6.54 -2.12 6.90
C HIS A 15 -6.83 -3.58 7.24
N TYR A 16 -7.55 -3.78 8.32
CA TYR A 16 -8.13 -5.07 8.70
C TYR A 16 -9.65 -5.00 8.51
N TYR A 17 -10.33 -6.13 8.66
CA TYR A 17 -11.79 -6.21 8.71
C TYR A 17 -12.19 -6.82 10.03
N VAL A 18 -13.19 -6.24 10.68
CA VAL A 18 -13.76 -6.74 11.93
C VAL A 18 -15.26 -6.96 11.73
N GLU A 19 -15.81 -7.94 12.44
CA GLU A 19 -17.26 -8.13 12.50
C GLU A 19 -17.85 -7.16 13.53
N ASP A 20 -18.81 -6.36 13.09
CA ASP A 20 -19.58 -5.42 13.90
C ASP A 20 -21.07 -5.60 13.57
N ASP A 21 -21.85 -6.07 14.55
CA ASP A 21 -23.30 -6.33 14.45
C ASP A 21 -23.72 -7.12 13.19
N GLY A 22 -23.04 -8.23 12.93
CA GLY A 22 -23.31 -9.11 11.77
C GLY A 22 -22.87 -8.52 10.42
N ARG A 23 -22.14 -7.40 10.41
CA ARG A 23 -21.55 -6.79 9.21
C ARG A 23 -20.04 -6.82 9.30
N VAL A 24 -19.39 -6.97 8.15
CA VAL A 24 -17.92 -6.89 8.05
C VAL A 24 -17.55 -5.45 7.70
N VAL A 25 -16.90 -4.76 8.63
CA VAL A 25 -16.52 -3.34 8.47
C VAL A 25 -15.00 -3.19 8.46
N PRO A 26 -14.47 -2.20 7.73
CA PRO A 26 -13.03 -1.99 7.68
C PRO A 26 -12.52 -1.33 8.98
N PHE A 27 -11.37 -1.81 9.46
CA PHE A 27 -10.73 -1.44 10.72
C PHE A 27 -9.34 -0.85 10.44
N TYR A 28 -9.27 0.49 10.45
CA TYR A 28 -8.10 1.26 10.07
C TYR A 28 -7.30 1.75 11.26
N GLU A 29 -7.99 2.26 12.27
CA GLU A 29 -7.38 2.95 13.39
C GLU A 29 -7.87 2.41 14.73
N ILE A 30 -7.02 2.53 15.75
CA ILE A 30 -7.33 2.20 17.12
C ILE A 30 -6.84 3.35 18.02
N GLU A 31 -7.63 3.65 19.06
CA GLU A 31 -7.26 4.65 20.05
C GLU A 31 -5.96 4.23 20.77
N TYR A 32 -5.13 5.22 21.13
CA TYR A 32 -3.98 4.96 21.98
C TYR A 32 -4.43 4.45 23.36
N ALA A 33 -3.81 3.37 23.84
CA ALA A 33 -4.06 2.84 25.18
C ALA A 33 -3.44 3.72 26.30
N ASP A 34 -2.56 4.68 25.94
CA ASP A 34 -1.95 5.60 26.88
C ASP A 34 -2.96 6.68 27.31
N LYS A 35 -3.18 6.82 28.63
CA LYS A 35 -4.09 7.81 29.21
C LYS A 35 -3.69 9.25 28.84
N LYS A 36 -2.42 9.52 28.53
CA LYS A 36 -1.95 10.85 28.10
C LYS A 36 -2.37 11.20 26.67
N ARG A 37 -2.67 10.21 25.84
CA ARG A 37 -3.06 10.34 24.42
C ARG A 37 -4.51 9.90 24.20
N LYS A 38 -5.32 10.03 25.24
CA LYS A 38 -6.73 9.65 25.22
C LYS A 38 -7.48 10.50 24.18
N GLY A 39 -8.23 9.85 23.30
CA GLY A 39 -8.87 10.47 22.14
C GLY A 39 -8.00 10.57 20.89
N GLU A 40 -6.71 10.26 20.96
CA GLU A 40 -5.85 10.16 19.77
C GLU A 40 -5.93 8.75 19.17
N PHE A 41 -5.94 8.67 17.85
CA PHE A 41 -6.00 7.42 17.09
C PHE A 41 -4.69 7.16 16.35
N ARG A 42 -4.41 5.88 16.12
CA ARG A 42 -3.27 5.45 15.30
C ARG A 42 -3.64 4.30 14.39
N PRO A 43 -2.87 4.06 13.30
CA PRO A 43 -3.04 2.88 12.48
C PRO A 43 -3.01 1.58 13.29
N VAL A 44 -3.89 0.66 12.94
CA VAL A 44 -4.01 -0.68 13.53
C VAL A 44 -2.76 -1.49 13.23
N LYS A 45 -2.12 -2.01 14.28
CA LYS A 45 -1.02 -2.98 14.15
C LYS A 45 -1.59 -4.40 14.20
N ILE A 46 -0.80 -5.37 13.75
CA ILE A 46 -1.19 -6.80 13.78
C ILE A 46 -1.56 -7.29 15.19
N THR A 47 -0.91 -6.75 16.22
CA THR A 47 -1.20 -7.07 17.63
C THR A 47 -2.57 -6.57 18.06
N ASP A 48 -3.01 -5.43 17.54
CA ASP A 48 -4.31 -4.86 17.83
C ASP A 48 -5.38 -5.66 17.07
N ALA A 49 -5.17 -5.89 15.77
CA ALA A 49 -6.06 -6.69 14.94
C ALA A 49 -6.36 -8.07 15.56
N ARG A 50 -5.33 -8.75 16.11
CA ARG A 50 -5.50 -10.03 16.81
C ARG A 50 -6.41 -9.94 18.03
N LYS A 51 -6.33 -8.86 18.81
CA LYS A 51 -7.18 -8.67 20.01
C LYS A 51 -8.65 -8.47 19.63
N HIS A 52 -8.90 -7.92 18.45
CA HIS A 52 -10.25 -7.65 17.94
C HIS A 52 -10.75 -8.75 16.98
N ASN A 53 -10.06 -9.90 16.88
CA ASN A 53 -10.35 -10.95 15.89
C ASN A 53 -10.47 -10.42 14.44
N ALA A 54 -9.76 -9.33 14.14
CA ALA A 54 -9.82 -8.69 12.85
C ALA A 54 -8.93 -9.41 11.83
N VAL A 55 -9.44 -9.59 10.61
CA VAL A 55 -8.77 -10.30 9.52
C VAL A 55 -8.07 -9.31 8.57
N PRO A 56 -6.90 -9.65 8.00
CA PRO A 56 -6.18 -8.72 7.12
C PRO A 56 -6.92 -8.48 5.80
N SER A 57 -6.79 -7.28 5.24
CA SER A 57 -7.25 -7.01 3.89
C SER A 57 -6.52 -7.87 2.83
N VAL A 58 -7.11 -8.00 1.65
CA VAL A 58 -6.51 -8.75 0.53
C VAL A 58 -5.11 -8.20 0.19
N ASN A 59 -4.92 -6.88 0.24
CA ASN A 59 -3.62 -6.25 0.00
C ASN A 59 -2.59 -6.62 1.07
N GLN A 60 -2.99 -6.64 2.36
CA GLN A 60 -2.12 -7.11 3.44
C GLN A 60 -1.76 -8.60 3.30
N SER A 61 -2.71 -9.43 2.88
CA SER A 61 -2.44 -10.85 2.64
C SER A 61 -1.48 -11.03 1.46
N ARG A 62 -1.70 -10.33 0.35
CA ARG A 62 -0.85 -10.38 -0.84
C ARG A 62 0.56 -9.83 -0.61
N SER A 63 0.77 -8.90 0.31
CA SER A 63 2.11 -8.37 0.59
C SER A 63 3.01 -9.37 1.31
N ARG A 64 2.43 -10.34 2.03
CA ARG A 64 3.16 -11.36 2.80
C ARG A 64 3.48 -12.62 2.00
N ILE A 65 2.80 -12.82 0.88
CA ILE A 65 3.05 -13.95 -0.01
C ILE A 65 4.33 -13.67 -0.81
N ARG A 66 5.25 -14.63 -0.84
CA ARG A 66 6.46 -14.56 -1.68
C ARG A 66 6.07 -14.47 -3.15
N LYS A 67 6.72 -13.60 -3.92
CA LYS A 67 6.41 -13.36 -5.34
C LYS A 67 7.64 -13.63 -6.21
N PRO A 68 8.03 -14.90 -6.39
CA PRO A 68 9.29 -15.25 -7.04
C PRO A 68 9.39 -14.75 -8.49
N ALA A 69 8.27 -14.66 -9.21
CA ALA A 69 8.25 -14.09 -10.56
C ALA A 69 8.58 -12.59 -10.56
N ILE A 70 8.04 -11.83 -9.60
CA ILE A 70 8.32 -10.38 -9.47
C ILE A 70 9.75 -10.16 -9.00
N GLU A 71 10.25 -10.98 -8.06
CA GLU A 71 11.65 -10.96 -7.63
C GLU A 71 12.60 -11.17 -8.81
N ARG A 72 12.37 -12.23 -9.61
CA ARG A 72 13.18 -12.51 -10.81
C ARG A 72 13.11 -11.39 -11.84
N TRP A 73 11.92 -10.85 -12.07
CA TRP A 73 11.74 -9.75 -13.01
C TRP A 73 12.49 -8.49 -12.56
N ARG A 74 12.44 -8.13 -11.27
CA ARG A 74 13.22 -7.00 -10.73
C ARG A 74 14.72 -7.21 -10.93
N ILE A 75 15.24 -8.39 -10.60
CA ILE A 75 16.64 -8.73 -10.83
C ILE A 75 17.00 -8.59 -12.31
N ALA A 76 16.15 -9.06 -13.22
CA ALA A 76 16.37 -8.88 -14.65
C ALA A 76 16.48 -7.40 -15.06
N LYS A 77 15.71 -6.49 -14.44
CA LYS A 77 15.82 -5.04 -14.71
C LYS A 77 17.14 -4.43 -14.25
N TYR A 78 17.66 -4.80 -13.08
CA TYR A 78 19.00 -4.36 -12.67
C TYR A 78 20.10 -4.92 -13.58
N LEU A 79 19.96 -6.17 -14.04
CA LEU A 79 20.90 -6.77 -14.97
C LEU A 79 20.85 -6.08 -16.34
N GLU A 80 19.66 -5.80 -16.87
CA GLU A 80 19.48 -5.08 -18.13
C GLU A 80 20.14 -3.70 -18.07
N GLU A 81 19.85 -2.91 -17.02
CA GLU A 81 20.46 -1.58 -16.84
C GLU A 81 21.98 -1.69 -16.72
N GLY A 82 22.47 -2.60 -15.87
CA GLY A 82 23.90 -2.82 -15.67
C GLY A 82 24.63 -3.28 -16.94
N LEU A 83 23.98 -3.98 -17.86
CA LEU A 83 24.57 -4.38 -19.14
C LEU A 83 24.67 -3.22 -20.14
N THR A 84 23.84 -2.18 -19.99
CA THR A 84 23.82 -1.01 -20.88
C THR A 84 24.43 0.25 -20.26
N PHE A 85 24.82 0.20 -18.98
CA PHE A 85 25.27 1.37 -18.23
C PHE A 85 26.60 1.92 -18.79
N PRO A 86 26.75 3.25 -18.96
CA PRO A 86 27.97 3.85 -19.46
C PRO A 86 29.03 3.97 -18.36
N PHE A 87 29.75 2.87 -18.09
CA PHE A 87 30.78 2.80 -17.04
C PHE A 87 31.94 3.79 -17.25
N GLY A 88 32.41 3.94 -18.49
CA GLY A 88 33.61 4.75 -18.77
C GLY A 88 34.85 4.19 -18.05
N ASP A 89 35.61 5.07 -17.40
CA ASP A 89 36.79 4.69 -16.59
C ASP A 89 36.43 4.31 -15.13
N ARG A 90 35.16 4.44 -14.75
CA ARG A 90 34.70 4.12 -13.39
C ARG A 90 34.67 2.62 -13.18
N SER A 91 34.95 2.20 -11.95
CA SER A 91 34.74 0.82 -11.52
C SER A 91 33.24 0.49 -11.44
N ILE A 92 32.93 -0.80 -11.48
CA ILE A 92 31.56 -1.30 -11.31
C ILE A 92 30.99 -0.84 -9.96
N ASP A 93 31.77 -0.94 -8.89
CA ASP A 93 31.33 -0.58 -7.53
C ASP A 93 30.94 0.90 -7.40
N GLU A 94 31.64 1.79 -8.11
CA GLU A 94 31.30 3.22 -8.16
C GLU A 94 30.00 3.49 -8.92
N CYS A 95 29.63 2.62 -9.86
CA CYS A 95 28.44 2.79 -10.71
C CYS A 95 27.19 2.10 -10.16
N ILE A 96 27.33 1.13 -9.24
CA ILE A 96 26.21 0.38 -8.65
C ILE A 96 25.12 1.30 -8.06
N PRO A 97 25.43 2.35 -7.28
CA PRO A 97 24.39 3.22 -6.71
C PRO A 97 23.53 3.91 -7.78
N GLU A 98 24.13 4.41 -8.86
CA GLU A 98 23.42 5.06 -9.97
C GLU A 98 22.54 4.07 -10.74
N ILE A 99 23.04 2.85 -10.98
CA ILE A 99 22.25 1.77 -11.62
C ILE A 99 21.03 1.43 -10.77
N ILE A 100 21.19 1.32 -9.45
CA ILE A 100 20.09 1.02 -8.53
C ILE A 100 19.06 2.16 -8.57
N GLU A 101 19.50 3.41 -8.48
CA GLU A 101 18.62 4.58 -8.50
C GLU A 101 17.82 4.68 -9.81
N ASN A 102 18.47 4.47 -10.97
CA ASN A 102 17.80 4.49 -12.27
C ASN A 102 16.68 3.45 -12.35
N VAL A 103 16.96 2.22 -11.92
CA VAL A 103 15.99 1.13 -11.96
C VAL A 103 14.87 1.37 -10.96
N ASP A 104 15.18 1.78 -9.73
CA ASP A 104 14.16 2.06 -8.70
C ASP A 104 13.21 3.19 -9.13
N ALA A 105 13.75 4.28 -9.70
CA ALA A 105 12.94 5.38 -10.23
C ALA A 105 11.98 4.90 -11.34
N ALA A 106 12.46 4.02 -12.24
CA ALA A 106 11.62 3.44 -13.29
C ALA A 106 10.54 2.49 -12.72
N LEU A 107 10.87 1.71 -11.68
CA LEU A 107 9.94 0.80 -11.02
C LEU A 107 8.85 1.54 -10.23
N ASP A 108 9.17 2.69 -9.63
CA ASP A 108 8.26 3.51 -8.82
C ASP A 108 7.31 4.38 -9.64
N ALA A 109 7.61 4.61 -10.92
CA ALA A 109 6.69 5.29 -11.83
C ALA A 109 5.38 4.49 -12.06
N ALA A 110 5.45 3.15 -12.07
CA ALA A 110 4.31 2.30 -12.39
C ALA A 110 3.17 2.34 -11.32
N PRO A 111 3.44 2.24 -10.00
CA PRO A 111 2.43 2.48 -8.97
C PRO A 111 1.75 3.85 -9.04
N SER A 112 2.54 4.90 -9.36
CA SER A 112 2.05 6.28 -9.44
C SER A 112 1.06 6.44 -10.59
N LEU A 113 1.40 5.91 -11.77
CA LEU A 113 0.49 5.87 -12.91
C LEU A 113 -0.78 5.06 -12.62
N GLY A 114 -0.65 3.91 -11.96
CA GLY A 114 -1.79 3.09 -11.55
C GLY A 114 -2.76 3.83 -10.63
N THR A 115 -2.23 4.58 -9.66
CA THR A 115 -3.02 5.43 -8.76
C THR A 115 -3.80 6.49 -9.53
N ALA A 116 -3.13 7.21 -10.45
CA ALA A 116 -3.77 8.22 -11.28
C ALA A 116 -4.88 7.64 -12.17
N TYR A 117 -4.64 6.45 -12.76
CA TYR A 117 -5.63 5.74 -13.56
C TYR A 117 -6.86 5.35 -12.73
N HIS A 118 -6.67 4.79 -11.53
CA HIS A 118 -7.78 4.44 -10.65
C HIS A 118 -8.62 5.65 -10.25
N ALA A 119 -7.97 6.79 -9.97
CA ALA A 119 -8.68 8.04 -9.66
C ALA A 119 -9.55 8.50 -10.83
N ALA A 120 -8.99 8.58 -12.03
CA ALA A 120 -9.73 9.00 -13.22
C ALA A 120 -10.93 8.07 -13.55
N VAL A 121 -10.74 6.75 -13.42
CA VAL A 121 -11.82 5.78 -13.64
C VAL A 121 -12.91 5.93 -12.57
N ALA A 122 -12.53 6.16 -11.30
CA ALA A 122 -13.48 6.38 -10.23
C ALA A 122 -14.35 7.61 -10.50
N GLU A 123 -13.77 8.74 -10.92
CA GLU A 123 -14.52 9.95 -11.29
C GLU A 123 -15.58 9.68 -12.37
N VAL A 124 -15.20 8.95 -13.42
CA VAL A 124 -16.13 8.59 -14.51
C VAL A 124 -17.27 7.70 -14.02
N ILE A 125 -16.97 6.71 -13.18
CA ILE A 125 -17.99 5.79 -12.62
C ILE A 125 -18.97 6.56 -11.74
N MET A 126 -18.45 7.41 -10.84
CA MET A 126 -19.26 8.20 -9.91
C MET A 126 -20.15 9.21 -10.63
N ALA A 127 -19.64 9.85 -11.69
CA ALA A 127 -20.42 10.73 -12.55
C ALA A 127 -21.56 10.00 -13.27
N LYS A 128 -21.33 8.73 -13.67
CA LYS A 128 -22.32 7.90 -14.36
C LYS A 128 -23.33 7.24 -13.40
N TRP A 129 -23.00 7.09 -12.12
CA TRP A 129 -23.83 6.42 -11.12
C TRP A 129 -23.83 7.15 -9.77
N PRO A 130 -24.49 8.32 -9.68
CA PRO A 130 -24.38 9.23 -8.53
C PRO A 130 -24.92 8.68 -7.20
N GLY A 131 -25.54 7.49 -7.20
CA GLY A 131 -26.04 6.80 -6.00
C GLY A 131 -25.04 5.84 -5.34
N VAL A 132 -23.83 5.65 -5.90
CA VAL A 132 -22.74 4.91 -5.24
C VAL A 132 -21.87 5.96 -4.55
N SER A 133 -21.87 6.01 -3.21
CA SER A 133 -20.98 6.88 -2.44
C SER A 133 -19.83 6.08 -1.83
N ASN A 134 -18.64 6.71 -1.74
CA ASN A 134 -17.51 6.21 -0.94
C ASN A 134 -17.56 6.84 0.46
N GLU A 135 -18.72 6.77 1.13
CA GLU A 135 -18.82 7.18 2.55
C GLU A 135 -18.29 6.09 3.49
#